data_AF-A0A7Y4WPA6-F1
#
_entry.id   AF-A0A7Y4WPA6-F1
#
_cell.length_a   1.000
_cell.length_b   1.000
_cell.length_c   1.000
_cell.angle_alpha   90.00
_cell.angle_beta   90.00
_cell.angle_gamma   90.00
#
_symmetry.space_group_name_H-M   'P 1'
#
loop_
_entity.id
_entity.type
_entity.pdbx_description
1 polymer ?
#
loop_
_entity_poly.entity_id
_entity_poly.type
_entity_poly.pdbx_seq_one_letter_code
_entity_poly.pdbx_strand_id
1 'polypeptide(L)' 'MIISIATINSSCSKTTYCARCTEITTGASSADFCNEDEGEVEFYISELKRLGMQFGFTYNCSIYTR' A
#
# COMPACT_ATOMS: atom_id res chain seq x y z
N MET A 1 47.45 -12.60 0.42
CA MET A 1 46.00 -12.88 0.27
C MET A 1 45.29 -12.13 1.38
N ILE A 2 44.63 -11.02 1.06
CA ILE A 2 43.84 -10.25 2.03
C ILE A 2 42.41 -10.34 1.50
N ILE A 3 41.61 -11.21 2.13
CA ILE A 3 40.19 -11.36 1.79
C ILE A 3 39.48 -10.24 2.54
N SER A 4 39.29 -9.11 1.86
CA SER A 4 38.41 -8.05 2.33
C SER A 4 36.98 -8.59 2.28
N ILE A 5 36.48 -9.02 3.44
CA ILE A 5 35.07 -9.33 3.64
C ILE A 5 34.34 -7.99 3.54
N ALA A 6 33.89 -7.65 2.33
CA ALA A 6 32.87 -6.64 2.15
C ALA A 6 31.63 -7.20 2.85
N THR A 7 31.40 -6.79 4.09
CA THR A 7 30.09 -6.86 4.71
C THR A 7 29.15 -6.11 3.79
N ILE A 8 28.45 -6.87 2.96
CA ILE A 8 27.30 -6.41 2.21
C ILE A 8 26.31 -5.99 3.30
N ASN A 9 26.33 -4.70 3.65
CA ASN A 9 25.21 -4.04 4.30
C ASN A 9 24.07 -4.11 3.29
N SER A 10 23.42 -5.27 3.20
CA SER A 10 22.07 -5.35 2.68
C SER A 10 21.22 -4.60 3.69
N SER A 11 21.21 -3.28 3.56
CA SER A 11 20.10 -2.46 4.02
C SER A 11 18.89 -3.07 3.32
N CYS A 12 18.17 -3.96 4.00
CA CYS A 12 16.84 -4.38 3.56
C CYS A 12 15.97 -3.13 3.64
N SER A 13 16.08 -2.27 2.63
CA SER A 13 15.13 -1.20 2.39
C SER A 13 13.87 -1.93 1.96
N LYS A 14 13.03 -2.26 2.94
CA LYS A 14 11.75 -2.87 2.66
C LYS A 14 10.92 -1.84 1.91
N THR A 15 10.50 -2.18 0.70
CA THR A 15 9.60 -1.35 -0.09
C THR A 15 8.32 -1.18 0.72
N THR A 16 7.96 0.07 1.03
CA THR A 16 6.67 0.35 1.66
C THR A 16 5.68 0.63 0.56
N TYR A 17 4.64 -0.19 0.46
CA TYR A 17 3.51 0.01 -0.43
C TYR A 17 2.43 0.79 0.30
N CYS A 18 1.81 1.75 -0.38
CA CYS A 18 0.75 2.57 0.17
C CYS A 18 -0.44 2.57 -0.79
N ALA A 19 -1.64 2.43 -0.24
CA ALA A 19 -2.90 2.67 -0.95
C ALA A 19 -3.43 4.05 -0.58
N ARG A 20 -3.78 4.82 -1.62
CA ARG A 20 -4.66 5.98 -1.48
C ARG A 20 -5.97 5.68 -2.19
N CYS A 21 -7.09 5.78 -1.48
CA CYS A 21 -8.41 5.62 -2.06
C CYS A 21 -9.21 6.92 -1.98
N THR A 22 -10.04 7.14 -2.98
CA THR A 22 -10.95 8.29 -3.05
C THR A 22 -12.33 7.78 -3.45
N GLU A 23 -13.34 8.18 -2.69
CA GLU A 23 -14.74 7.87 -3.00
C GLU A 23 -15.17 8.70 -4.22
N ILE A 24 -15.75 8.04 -5.21
CA ILE A 24 -16.00 8.60 -6.55
C ILE A 24 -17.13 9.64 -6.50
N THR A 25 -18.14 9.43 -5.67
CA THR A 25 -19.36 10.25 -5.64
C THR A 25 -19.14 11.59 -4.94
N THR A 26 -18.43 11.56 -3.82
CA THR A 26 -18.18 12.68 -2.92
C THR A 26 -16.81 13.31 -3.14
N GLY A 27 -15.88 12.59 -3.79
CA GLY A 27 -14.47 12.97 -3.87
C GLY A 27 -13.72 12.85 -2.54
N ALA A 28 -14.34 12.26 -1.51
CA ALA A 28 -13.72 12.13 -0.20
C ALA A 28 -12.56 11.13 -0.26
N SER A 29 -11.36 11.57 0.15
CA SER A 29 -10.21 10.66 0.25
C SER A 29 -10.28 9.87 1.55
N SER A 30 -10.01 8.56 1.46
CA SER A 30 -9.75 7.74 2.63
C SER A 30 -8.38 8.09 3.22
N ALA A 31 -8.12 7.65 4.45
CA ALA A 31 -6.76 7.64 4.97
C ALA A 31 -5.86 6.75 4.10
N ASP A 32 -4.60 7.17 3.94
CA ASP A 32 -3.59 6.33 3.28
C ASP A 32 -3.29 5.11 4.17
N PHE A 33 -3.28 3.93 3.56
CA PHE A 33 -2.88 2.68 4.24
C PHE A 33 -1.54 2.22 3.68
N CYS A 34 -0.50 2.17 4.51
CA CYS A 34 0.84 1.76 4.09
C CYS A 34 1.29 0.49 4.82
N ASN A 35 1.86 -0.46 4.07
CA ASN A 35 2.42 -1.70 4.60
C ASN A 35 3.65 -2.14 3.78
N GLU A 36 4.53 -2.92 4.38
CA GLU A 36 5.71 -3.49 3.71
C GLU A 36 5.33 -4.68 2.80
N ASP A 37 4.12 -5.21 2.96
CA ASP A 37 3.53 -6.26 2.14
C ASP A 37 2.47 -5.66 1.19
N GLU A 38 2.70 -5.77 -0.12
CA GLU A 38 1.77 -5.33 -1.15
C GLU A 38 0.41 -6.05 -1.06
N GLY A 39 0.42 -7.35 -0.70
CA GLY A 39 -0.80 -8.15 -0.58
C GLY A 39 -1.72 -7.67 0.54
N GLU A 40 -1.16 -7.17 1.64
CA GLU A 40 -1.93 -6.54 2.73
C GLU A 40 -2.58 -5.23 2.27
N VAL A 41 -1.89 -4.46 1.41
CA VAL A 41 -2.41 -3.22 0.82
C VAL A 41 -3.53 -3.52 -0.17
N GLU A 42 -3.37 -4.54 -1.02
CA GLU A 42 -4.41 -5.00 -1.94
C GLU A 42 -5.64 -5.56 -1.22
N PHE A 43 -5.43 -6.30 -0.13
CA PHE A 43 -6.50 -6.81 0.72
C PHE A 43 -7.29 -5.65 1.35
N TYR A 44 -6.60 -4.65 1.90
CA TYR A 44 -7.23 -3.43 2.41
C TYR A 44 -8.08 -2.73 1.34
N ILE A 45 -7.55 -2.54 0.13
CA ILE A 45 -8.30 -1.94 -0.99
C ILE A 45 -9.55 -2.75 -1.31
N SER A 46 -9.41 -4.08 -1.38
CA SER A 46 -10.52 -4.98 -1.70
C SER A 46 -11.62 -4.92 -0.66
N GLU A 47 -11.25 -4.92 0.62
CA GLU A 47 -12.19 -4.83 1.72
C GLU A 47 -12.86 -3.45 1.78
N LEU A 48 -12.12 -2.37 1.56
CA LEU A 48 -12.68 -1.03 1.49
C LEU A 48 -13.70 -0.90 0.36
N LYS A 49 -13.41 -1.45 -0.83
CA LYS A 49 -14.36 -1.48 -1.94
C LYS A 49 -15.57 -2.35 -1.61
N ARG A 50 -15.37 -3.52 -0.99
CA ARG A 50 -16.46 -4.43 -0.60
C ARG A 50 -17.41 -3.78 0.39
N LEU A 51 -16.88 -3.16 1.44
CA LEU A 51 -17.66 -2.43 2.45
C LEU A 51 -18.31 -1.20 1.81
N GLY A 52 -17.56 -0.43 1.02
CA GLY A 52 -18.08 0.72 0.29
C GLY A 52 -19.33 0.38 -0.50
N MET A 53 -19.27 -0.67 -1.32
CA MET A 53 -20.41 -1.11 -2.13
C MET A 53 -21.64 -1.49 -1.28
N GLN A 54 -21.45 -2.08 -0.08
CA GLN A 54 -22.57 -2.39 0.82
C GLN A 54 -23.28 -1.13 1.34
N PHE A 55 -22.55 -0.03 1.47
CA PHE A 55 -23.11 1.26 1.91
C PHE A 55 -23.39 2.23 0.75
N GLY A 56 -23.23 1.79 -0.51
CA GLY A 56 -23.45 2.62 -1.70
C GLY A 56 -22.30 3.56 -2.08
N PHE A 57 -21.12 3.38 -1.49
CA PHE A 57 -19.90 4.13 -1.83
C PHE A 57 -19.07 3.38 -2.85
N THR A 58 -18.49 4.10 -3.81
CA THR A 58 -17.55 3.50 -4.77
C THR A 58 -16.19 4.13 -4.57
N TYR A 59 -15.17 3.32 -4.30
CA TYR A 59 -13.80 3.81 -4.09
C TYR A 59 -12.93 3.54 -5.31
N ASN A 60 -12.24 4.57 -5.78
CA ASN A 60 -11.11 4.46 -6.69
C ASN A 60 -9.82 4.47 -5.89
N CYS A 61 -8.95 3.47 -6.09
CA CYS A 61 -7.74 3.30 -5.28
C CYS A 61 -6.51 3.22 -6.18
N SER A 62 -5.42 3.84 -5.74
CA SER A 62 -4.11 3.80 -6.39
C SER A 62 -3.04 3.35 -5.39
N ILE A 63 -2.25 2.35 -5.81
CA ILE A 63 -1.09 1.87 -5.06
C ILE A 63 0.14 2.66 -5.52
N TYR A 64 0.97 3.07 -4.57
CA TYR A 64 2.27 3.69 -4.82
C TYR A 64 3.29 3.21 -3.79
N THR A 65 4.56 3.20 -4.16
CA THR A 65 5.67 2.86 -3.26
C THR A 65 6.25 4.12 -2.64
N ARG A 66 6.69 4.04 -1.38
CA ARG A 66 7.34 5.14 -0.66
C ARG A 66 8.79 4.83 -0.32
#